data_AF-A0A4Q8UN62-F1
#
_entry.id   AF-A0A4Q8UN62-F1
#
_cell.length_a   1.000
_cell.length_b   1.000
_cell.length_c   1.000
_cell.angle_alpha   90.00
_cell.angle_beta   90.00
_cell.angle_gamma   90.00
#
_symmetry.space_group_name_H-M   'P 1'
#
loop_
_entity.id
_entity.type
_entity.pdbx_description
1 polymer ?
#
loop_
_entity_poly.entity_id
_entity_poly.type
_entity_poly.pdbx_seq_one_letter_code
_entity_poly.pdbx_strand_id
1 'polypeptide(L)' 'MSDKLHLSPDDDFPEDLSVVPDQTLQILDSQVQRQLDYEYVVDGEPNPETEFRHFDLDEEFQERDVR' A
#
# COMPACT_ATOMS: atom_id res chain seq x y z
N MET A 1 15.12 20.91 4.44
CA MET A 1 15.13 19.63 3.71
C MET A 1 13.70 19.40 3.27
N SER A 2 13.43 19.40 1.97
CA SER A 2 12.09 19.06 1.48
C SER A 2 11.98 17.54 1.59
N ASP A 3 11.16 17.06 2.52
CA ASP A 3 10.97 15.63 2.75
C ASP A 3 10.38 15.03 1.48
N LYS A 4 11.23 14.35 0.70
CA LYS A 4 10.83 13.55 -0.45
C LYS A 4 10.12 12.32 0.15
N LEU A 5 8.80 12.39 0.26
CA LEU A 5 7.96 11.36 0.89
C LEU A 5 7.83 10.08 0.04
N HIS A 6 8.43 10.04 -1.14
CA HIS A 6 8.38 8.94 -2.09
C HIS A 6 9.76 8.73 -2.73
N LEU A 7 10.18 7.47 -2.87
CA LEU A 7 11.19 7.07 -3.85
C LEU A 7 10.49 6.80 -5.18
N SER A 8 10.89 7.51 -6.23
CA SER A 8 10.58 7.14 -7.61
C SER A 8 11.25 5.80 -7.96
N PRO A 9 10.74 5.01 -8.92
CA PRO A 9 11.48 3.86 -9.46
C PRO A 9 12.88 4.20 -9.99
N ASP A 10 13.11 5.47 -10.34
CA ASP A 10 14.41 6.01 -10.77
C ASP A 10 15.29 6.53 -9.61
N ASP A 11 14.77 6.56 -8.38
CA ASP A 11 15.54 6.99 -7.20
C ASP A 11 16.33 5.78 -6.65
N ASP A 12 17.63 5.97 -6.40
CA ASP A 12 18.48 4.94 -5.80
C ASP A 12 18.07 4.65 -4.35
N PHE A 13 17.99 3.37 -4.00
CA PHE A 13 17.73 2.95 -2.62
C PHE A 13 18.91 3.36 -1.71
N PRO A 14 18.67 3.93 -0.52
CA PRO A 14 19.75 4.35 0.36
C PRO A 14 20.65 3.18 0.77
N GLU A 15 21.97 3.31 0.60
CA GLU A 15 22.94 2.28 1.00
C GLU A 15 23.11 2.16 2.52
N ASP A 16 22.87 3.26 3.25
CA ASP A 16 22.97 3.32 4.72
C ASP A 16 21.64 3.75 5.33
N LEU A 17 21.03 2.85 6.09
CA LEU A 17 19.77 3.07 6.78
C LEU A 17 19.95 3.67 8.17
N SER A 18 21.19 3.72 8.71
CA SER A 18 21.47 4.26 10.05
C SER A 18 21.31 5.79 10.13
N VAL A 19 21.37 6.46 8.98
CA VAL A 19 21.15 7.91 8.85
C VAL A 19 19.67 8.26 8.67
N VAL A 20 18.81 7.26 8.47
CA VAL A 20 17.38 7.43 8.21
C VAL A 20 16.63 7.39 9.54
N PRO A 21 15.81 8.40 9.88
CA PRO A 21 14.99 8.34 11.08
C PRO A 21 14.06 7.12 11.08
N ASP A 22 13.81 6.52 12.24
CA ASP A 22 12.95 5.33 12.38
C ASP A 22 11.58 5.49 11.69
N GLN A 23 10.98 6.68 11.79
CA GLN A 23 9.71 6.98 11.11
C GLN A 23 9.85 6.84 9.59
N THR A 24 10.93 7.35 9.02
CA THR A 24 11.18 7.27 7.58
C THR A 24 11.47 5.83 7.15
N LEU A 25 12.14 5.03 7.99
CA LEU A 25 12.31 3.59 7.75
C LEU A 25 10.99 2.83 7.76
N GLN A 26 10.10 3.13 8.72
CA GLN A 26 8.77 2.53 8.79
C GLN A 26 7.91 2.88 7.57
N ILE A 27 8.00 4.13 7.09
CA ILE A 27 7.33 4.56 5.86
C ILE A 27 7.88 3.80 4.66
N LEU A 28 9.20 3.69 4.55
CA LEU A 28 9.86 2.97 3.46
C LEU A 28 9.46 1.48 3.45
N ASP A 29 9.50 0.83 4.61
CA ASP A 29 9.06 -0.57 4.76
C ASP A 29 7.60 -0.74 4.33
N SER A 30 6.70 0.12 4.81
CA SER A 30 5.29 0.10 4.40
C SER A 30 5.11 0.28 2.89
N GLN A 31 5.90 1.15 2.24
CA GLN A 31 5.83 1.35 0.80
C GLN A 31 6.31 0.12 0.02
N VAL A 32 7.41 -0.50 0.45
CA VAL A 32 7.96 -1.70 -0.18
C VAL A 32 7.00 -2.88 -0.05
N GLN A 33 6.40 -3.10 1.13
CA GLN A 33 5.40 -4.16 1.31
C GLN A 33 4.22 -3.99 0.36
N ARG A 34 3.67 -2.78 0.23
CA ARG A 34 2.56 -2.48 -0.70
C ARG A 34 2.92 -2.72 -2.15
N GLN A 35 4.14 -2.36 -2.54
CA GLN A 35 4.62 -2.58 -3.90
C GLN A 35 4.73 -4.07 -4.21
N LEU A 36 5.26 -4.87 -3.27
CA LEU A 36 5.32 -6.32 -3.41
C LEU A 36 3.91 -6.91 -3.48
N ASP A 37 3.01 -6.52 -2.58
CA ASP A 37 1.62 -6.99 -2.61
C ASP A 37 0.98 -6.71 -3.98
N TYR A 38 1.16 -5.52 -4.55
CA TYR A 38 0.66 -5.20 -5.88
C TYR A 38 1.26 -6.06 -6.99
N GLU A 39 2.56 -6.35 -6.93
CA GLU A 39 3.25 -7.18 -7.93
C GLU A 39 2.81 -8.66 -7.90
N TYR A 40 2.42 -9.16 -6.73
CA TYR A 40 1.95 -10.55 -6.55
C TYR A 40 0.43 -10.72 -6.68
N VAL A 41 -0.35 -9.63 -6.66
CA VAL A 41 -1.79 -9.68 -6.92
C VAL A 41 -2.04 -10.08 -8.38
N VAL A 42 -2.75 -11.20 -8.55
CA VAL A 42 -3.16 -11.69 -9.87
C VAL A 42 -4.47 -11.02 -10.30
N ASP A 43 -4.65 -10.81 -11.60
CA ASP A 43 -5.85 -10.20 -12.16
C ASP A 43 -7.12 -10.97 -11.74
N GLY A 44 -8.03 -10.27 -11.04
CA GLY A 44 -9.24 -10.85 -10.44
C GLY A 44 -9.14 -11.27 -8.97
N GLU A 45 -7.95 -11.24 -8.36
CA GLU A 45 -7.80 -11.45 -6.92
C GLU A 45 -8.09 -10.18 -6.11
N PRO A 46 -8.62 -10.32 -4.88
CA PRO A 46 -8.86 -9.17 -4.01
C PRO A 46 -7.52 -8.53 -3.61
N ASN A 47 -7.48 -7.19 -3.61
CA ASN A 47 -6.32 -6.47 -3.10
C ASN A 47 -6.21 -6.67 -1.57
N PRO A 48 -5.10 -7.19 -1.03
CA PRO A 48 -4.92 -7.49 0.39
C PRO A 48 -5.20 -6.31 1.32
N GLU A 49 -4.85 -5.08 0.91
CA GLU A 49 -5.10 -3.88 1.72
C GLU A 49 -6.58 -3.51 1.84
N THR A 50 -7.43 -4.02 0.95
CA THR A 50 -8.85 -3.67 0.90
C THR A 50 -9.78 -4.87 1.00
N GLU A 51 -9.24 -6.08 1.11
CA GLU A 51 -10.02 -7.34 1.18
C GLU A 51 -11.07 -7.31 2.30
N PHE A 52 -10.73 -6.68 3.43
CA PHE A 52 -11.65 -6.54 4.57
C PHE A 52 -12.91 -5.73 4.24
N ARG A 53 -12.87 -4.86 3.22
CA ARG A 53 -14.00 -4.00 2.83
C ARG A 53 -15.07 -4.73 2.04
N HIS A 54 -14.83 -5.97 1.57
CA HIS A 54 -15.83 -6.64 0.73
C HIS A 54 -17.14 -6.88 1.50
N PHE A 55 -17.08 -7.14 2.80
CA PHE A 55 -18.28 -7.30 3.63
C PHE A 55 -19.13 -6.03 3.67
N ASP A 56 -18.49 -4.88 3.86
CA ASP A 56 -19.17 -3.57 3.87
C ASP A 56 -19.80 -3.27 2.49
N LEU A 57 -19.10 -3.63 1.41
CA LEU A 57 -19.58 -3.42 0.05
C LEU A 57 -20.75 -4.35 -0.29
N ASP A 58 -20.71 -5.61 0.15
CA ASP A 58 -21.79 -6.57 -0.04
C ASP A 58 -23.07 -6.11 0.66
N GLU A 59 -22.95 -5.59 1.89
CA GLU A 59 -24.09 -4.99 2.62
C GLU A 59 -24.63 -3.77 1.85
N GLU A 60 -23.77 -2.86 1.43
CA GLU A 60 -24.18 -1.67 0.67
C GLU A 60 -24.88 -2.04 -0.66
N PHE A 61 -24.40 -3.06 -1.38
CA PHE A 61 -25.02 -3.51 -2.61
C PHE A 61 -26.38 -4.16 -2.37
N GLN A 62 -26.53 -4.97 -1.32
CA GLN A 62 -27.82 -5.54 -0.94
C GLN A 62 -28.84 -4.45 -0.61
N GLU A 63 -28.45 -3.40 0.12
CA GLU A 63 -29.32 -2.27 0.42
C GLU A 63 -29.76 -1.52 -0.85
N ARG A 64 -28.84 -1.33 -1.80
CA ARG A 64 -29.12 -0.65 -3.08
C ARG A 64 -30.10 -1.43 -3.94
N ASP A 65 -29.97 -2.75 -4.03
CA ASP A 65 -30.84 -3.61 -4.84
C ASP A 65 -32.29 -3.66 -4.32
N VAL A 66 -32.50 -3.36 -3.05
CA VAL A 66 -33.83 -3.31 -2.42
C VAL A 66 -34.56 -1.98 -2.66
N ARG A 67 -33.87 -0.93 -3.12
CA ARG A 67 -34.41 0.44 -3.29
C ARG A 67 -35.10 0.65 -4.64
#